data_AF-A0A2W4TTL1-F1
#
_entry.id   AF-A0A2W4TTL1-F1
#
_cell.length_a   1.000
_cell.length_b   1.000
_cell.length_c   1.000
_cell.angle_alpha   90.00
_cell.angle_beta   90.00
_cell.angle_gamma   90.00
#
_symmetry.space_group_name_H-M   'P 1'
#
loop_
_entity.id
_entity.type
_entity.pdbx_description
1 polymer ?
#
loop_
_entity_poly.entity_id
_entity_poly.type
_entity_poly.pdbx_seq_one_letter_code
_entity_poly.pdbx_strand_id
1 'polypeptide(L)'
;MLTKTTSDFIVDTLQSWWATLTSQTRQQMKSLQIKVDNGPENSGVRTQFLKRMVDWVDHIGKPVRLLYYPALSQQVQPYRALLGHS
;
A
#
# COMPACT_ATOMS: atom_id res chain seq x y z
N MET A 1 -20.89 13.06 -2.79
CA MET A 1 -19.72 13.95 -2.63
C MET A 1 -18.73 13.28 -1.69
N LEU A 2 -17.93 12.33 -2.20
CA LEU A 2 -16.95 11.57 -1.42
C LEU A 2 -15.70 11.36 -2.30
N THR A 3 -14.79 12.33 -2.31
CA THR A 3 -13.51 12.21 -3.01
C THR A 3 -12.38 12.77 -2.14
N LYS A 4 -12.25 12.23 -0.92
CA LYS A 4 -11.01 12.34 -0.16
C LYS A 4 -10.23 11.06 -0.46
N THR A 5 -9.36 11.17 -1.44
CA THR A 5 -8.57 10.15 -2.11
C THR A 5 -8.02 9.09 -1.15
N THR A 6 -8.23 7.80 -1.47
CA THR A 6 -7.82 6.60 -0.72
C THR A 6 -6.39 6.63 -0.18
N SER A 7 -5.48 7.35 -0.83
CA SER A 7 -4.07 7.44 -0.44
C SER A 7 -3.78 8.29 0.78
N ASP A 8 -4.55 9.37 1.00
CA ASP A 8 -4.32 10.21 2.18
C ASP A 8 -4.67 9.45 3.46
N PHE A 9 -5.76 8.67 3.40
CA PHE A 9 -6.20 7.82 4.49
C PHE A 9 -5.18 6.74 4.87
N ILE A 10 -4.47 6.17 3.88
CA ILE A 10 -3.47 5.13 4.14
C ILE A 10 -2.31 5.69 4.97
N VAL A 11 -1.76 6.86 4.60
CA VAL A 11 -0.64 7.46 5.34
C VAL A 11 -1.08 7.92 6.73
N ASP A 12 -2.28 8.50 6.84
CA ASP A 12 -2.85 8.90 8.14
C ASP A 12 -3.01 7.70 9.09
N THR A 13 -3.49 6.58 8.56
CA THR A 13 -3.66 5.33 9.33
C THR A 13 -2.30 4.78 9.79
N LEU A 14 -1.29 4.79 8.91
CA LEU A 14 0.06 4.35 9.24
C LEU A 14 0.70 5.22 10.32
N GLN A 15 0.54 6.54 10.21
CA GLN A 15 1.03 7.51 11.20
C GLN A 15 0.36 7.29 12.57
N SER A 16 -0.96 7.11 12.58
CA SER A 16 -1.71 6.82 13.79
C SER A 16 -1.26 5.52 14.43
N TRP A 17 -1.15 4.44 13.66
CA TRP A 17 -0.63 3.16 14.13
C TRP A 17 0.78 3.27 14.70
N TRP A 18 1.68 3.99 14.02
CA TRP A 18 3.04 4.20 14.53
C TRP A 18 3.07 4.94 15.87
N ALA A 19 2.15 5.89 16.07
CA ALA A 19 2.02 6.62 17.32
C ALA A 19 1.50 5.75 18.47
N THR A 20 0.79 4.64 18.20
CA THR A 20 0.34 3.72 19.25
C THR A 20 1.44 2.77 19.73
N LEU A 21 2.53 2.61 18.97
CA LEU A 21 3.66 1.79 19.35
C LEU A 21 4.48 2.44 20.47
N THR A 22 4.90 1.64 21.45
CA THR A 22 5.79 2.10 22.51
C THR A 22 7.14 2.55 21.92
N SER A 23 7.81 3.48 22.61
CA SER A 23 9.13 3.97 22.19
C SER A 23 10.15 2.83 22.08
N GLN A 24 10.08 1.82 22.94
CA GLN A 24 10.95 0.64 22.86
C GLN A 24 10.71 -0.16 21.56
N THR A 25 9.46 -0.44 21.21
CA THR A 25 9.12 -1.15 19.97
C THR A 25 9.58 -0.36 18.75
N ARG A 26 9.38 0.96 18.74
CA ARG A 26 9.84 1.84 17.65
C ARG A 26 11.36 1.86 17.51
N GLN A 27 12.10 1.83 18.62
CA GLN A 27 13.56 1.78 18.60
C GLN A 27 14.08 0.44 18.05
N GLN A 28 13.50 -0.68 18.50
CA GLN A 28 13.89 -2.03 18.08
C GLN A 28 13.55 -2.31 16.60
N MET A 29 12.50 -1.67 16.07
CA MET A 29 12.13 -1.82 14.66
C MET A 29 13.18 -1.16 13.77
N LYS A 30 13.92 -1.98 13.01
CA LYS A 30 14.99 -1.51 12.10
C LYS A 30 14.46 -0.97 10.77
N SER A 31 13.35 -1.52 10.30
CA SER A 31 12.72 -1.14 9.03
C SER A 31 11.25 -1.55 9.04
N LEU A 32 10.43 -0.85 8.27
CA LEU A 32 9.04 -1.25 8.02
C LEU A 32 8.93 -1.80 6.60
N GLN A 33 8.11 -2.84 6.42
CA GLN A 33 7.73 -3.34 5.11
C GLN A 33 6.23 -3.16 4.95
N ILE A 34 5.82 -2.47 3.88
CA ILE A 34 4.41 -2.22 3.59
C ILE A 34 4.11 -2.89 2.25
N LYS A 35 3.17 -3.83 2.28
CA LYS A 35 2.62 -4.45 1.09
C LYS A 35 1.54 -3.54 0.54
N VAL A 36 1.67 -3.18 -0.73
CA VAL A 36 0.70 -2.33 -1.42
C VAL A 36 0.16 -3.14 -2.60
N ASP A 37 -1.04 -3.67 -2.44
CA ASP A 37 -1.82 -4.28 -3.52
C ASP A 37 -2.32 -3.16 -4.45
N ASN A 38 -2.14 -3.32 -5.76
CA ASN A 38 -2.51 -2.35 -6.80
C ASN A 38 -2.34 -0.90 -6.35
N GLY A 39 -1.10 -0.38 -6.46
CA GLY A 39 -0.84 1.04 -6.20
C GLY A 39 -1.91 1.92 -6.84
N PRO A 40 -2.33 3.02 -6.19
CA PRO A 40 -3.48 3.81 -6.61
C PRO A 40 -3.38 4.10 -8.11
N GLU A 41 -4.35 3.58 -8.88
CA GLU A 41 -4.29 3.44 -10.35
C GLU A 41 -4.27 4.77 -11.12
N ASN A 42 -4.05 5.89 -10.41
CA ASN A 42 -4.01 7.22 -10.97
C ASN A 42 -2.67 7.90 -10.62
N SER A 43 -1.96 8.36 -11.64
CA SER A 43 -0.59 8.91 -11.53
C SER A 43 -0.46 10.03 -10.50
N GLY A 44 -1.47 10.90 -10.36
CA GLY A 44 -1.47 11.99 -9.37
C GLY A 44 -1.58 11.49 -7.93
N VAL A 45 -2.35 10.43 -7.72
CA VAL A 45 -2.55 9.81 -6.39
C VAL A 45 -1.30 9.05 -5.96
N ARG A 46 -0.65 8.36 -6.89
CA ARG A 46 0.66 7.72 -6.66
C ARG A 46 1.72 8.73 -6.23
N THR A 47 1.79 9.89 -6.89
CA THR A 47 2.78 10.93 -6.55
C THR A 47 2.55 11.53 -5.16
N GLN A 48 1.30 11.86 -4.80
CA GLN A 48 0.98 12.41 -3.48
C GLN A 48 1.21 11.38 -2.37
N PHE A 49 0.85 10.12 -2.59
CA PHE A 49 1.12 9.02 -1.66
C PHE A 49 2.62 8.87 -1.39
N LEU A 50 3.43 8.76 -2.45
CA LEU A 50 4.87 8.59 -2.32
C LEU A 50 5.52 9.78 -1.63
N LYS A 51 5.11 11.01 -1.95
CA LYS A 51 5.60 12.21 -1.27
C LYS A 51 5.36 12.15 0.25
N ARG A 52 4.13 11.86 0.67
CA ARG A 52 3.79 11.78 2.10
C ARG A 52 4.48 10.61 2.80
N MET A 53 4.69 9.50 2.09
CA MET A 53 5.48 8.38 2.61
C MET A 53 6.94 8.77 2.86
N VAL A 54 7.56 9.53 1.95
CA VAL A 54 8.92 10.06 2.14
C VAL A 54 8.98 11.00 3.35
N ASP A 55 8.07 11.98 3.43
CA ASP A 55 8.01 12.91 4.56
C ASP A 55 7.85 12.16 5.91
N TRP A 56 7.04 11.09 5.92
CA TRP A 56 6.85 10.26 7.10
C TRP A 56 8.08 9.42 7.45
N VAL A 57 8.75 8.83 6.46
CA VAL A 57 10.02 8.09 6.63
C VAL A 57 11.07 8.98 7.27
N ASP A 58 11.22 10.20 6.79
CA ASP A 58 12.16 11.19 7.32
C ASP A 58 11.81 11.54 8.77
N HIS A 59 10.52 11.67 9.08
CA HIS A 59 10.07 11.96 10.44
C HIS A 59 10.37 10.82 11.44
N ILE A 60 10.16 9.57 11.05
CA ILE A 60 10.39 8.42 11.95
C ILE A 60 11.84 7.96 11.99
N GLY A 61 12.65 8.37 11.01
CA GLY A 61 14.06 8.00 10.90
C GLY A 61 14.28 6.50 10.65
N LYS A 62 13.28 5.82 10.07
CA LYS A 62 13.31 4.37 9.81
C LYS A 62 13.06 4.09 8.33
N PRO A 63 13.89 3.25 7.68
CA PRO A 63 13.66 2.88 6.30
C PRO A 63 12.33 2.14 6.15
N VAL A 64 11.51 2.57 5.19
CA VAL A 64 10.26 1.91 4.82
C VAL A 64 10.41 1.34 3.40
N ARG A 65 10.13 0.04 3.24
CA ARG A 65 10.13 -0.64 1.94
C ARG A 65 8.70 -0.85 1.48
N LEU A 66 8.35 -0.26 0.34
CA LEU A 66 7.09 -0.52 -0.36
C LEU A 66 7.26 -1.74 -1.27
N LEU A 67 6.46 -2.78 -1.06
CA LEU A 67 6.42 -3.97 -1.88
C LEU A 67 5.17 -3.94 -2.76
N TYR A 68 5.35 -3.81 -4.07
CA TYR A 68 4.27 -3.86 -5.05
C TYR A 68 4.16 -5.28 -5.60
N TYR A 69 2.99 -5.89 -5.46
CA TYR A 69 2.68 -7.08 -6.21
C TYR A 69 2.12 -6.68 -7.57
N PRO A 70 2.63 -7.27 -8.67
CA PRO A 70 1.91 -7.16 -9.93
C PRO A 70 0.50 -7.69 -9.69
N ALA A 71 -0.51 -6.96 -10.16
CA ALA A 71 -1.91 -7.37 -10.09
C ALA A 71 -1.96 -8.85 -10.46
N LEU A 72 -2.34 -9.71 -9.51
CA LEU A 72 -2.41 -11.15 -9.73
C LEU A 72 -3.11 -11.33 -11.07
N SER A 73 -2.34 -11.83 -12.03
CA SER A 73 -2.80 -12.18 -13.36
C SER A 73 -4.13 -12.87 -13.15
N GLN A 74 -5.20 -12.26 -13.66
CA GLN A 74 -6.45 -12.96 -13.92
C GLN A 74 -6.07 -14.08 -14.87
N GLN A 75 -5.57 -15.18 -14.32
CA GLN A 75 -5.59 -16.45 -14.98
C GLN A 75 -7.07 -16.76 -15.03
N VAL A 76 -7.71 -16.23 -16.08
CA VAL A 76 -8.97 -16.72 -16.61
C VAL A 76 -8.85 -18.23 -16.57
N GLN A 77 -9.45 -18.85 -15.56
CA GLN A 77 -9.71 -20.27 -15.63
C GLN A 77 -10.77 -20.41 -16.72
N PRO A 78 -10.50 -21.06 -17.87
CA PRO A 78 -11.51 -21.25 -18.89
C PRO A 78 -12.50 -22.31 -18.39
N TYR A 79 -13.40 -21.96 -17.48
CA TYR A 79 -14.51 -22.85 -17.08
C TYR A 79 -15.66 -22.86 -18.12
N ARG A 80 -15.44 -22.36 -19.34
CA ARG A 80 -16.46 -22.33 -20.40
C ARG A 80 -15.90 -22.81 -21.73
N ALA A 81 -15.68 -24.11 -21.84
CA ALA A 81 -15.54 -24.82 -23.12
C ALA A 81 -16.18 -26.23 -23.08
N LEU A 82 -17.22 -26.44 -22.26
CA LEU A 82 -18.02 -27.68 -22.25
C LEU A 82 -19.49 -27.46 -22.62
N LEU A 83 -19.76 -26.48 -23.49
CA LEU A 83 -21.03 -26.37 -24.20
C LEU A 83 -20.72 -26.16 -25.69
N GLY A 84 -20.36 -27.23 -26.39
CA GLY A 84 -20.14 -27.18 -27.83
C GLY A 84 -19.45 -28.43 -28.36
N HIS A 85 -20.25 -29.33 -28.95
CA HIS A 85 -19.88 -30.56 -29.66
C HIS A 85 -19.35 -31.70 -28.76
N SER A 86 -19.95 -32.88 -28.70
CA SER A 86 -20.66 -33.65 -29.74
C SER A 86 -21.78 -34.50 -29.14
#